data_AF-A0A357D865-F1
#
_entry.id   AF-A0A357D865-F1
#
_cell.length_a   1.000
_cell.length_b   1.000
_cell.length_c   1.000
_cell.angle_alpha   90.00
_cell.angle_beta   90.00
_cell.angle_gamma   90.00
#
_symmetry.space_group_name_H-M   'P 1'
#
loop_
_entity.id
_entity.type
_entity.pdbx_description
1 polymer ?
#
loop_
_entity_poly.entity_id
_entity_poly.type
_entity_poly.pdbx_seq_one_letter_code
_entity_poly.pdbx_strand_id
1 'polypeptide(L)'
;GMSGSSVADASGIGLIEIEMMTSAGYDKKFSAAVTAASATIGPVIPPSIPLVVYGAMASVSVGRLFLGGFVPGVLMGLGMMLAVYFTSVARQYPRSQLKLRGRELFRCIIDGIAGAGSLLI
;
A
#
# COMPACT_ATOMS: atom_id res chain seq x y z
N GLY A 1 3.36 4.62 5.12
CA GLY A 1 3.94 4.40 6.44
C GLY A 1 4.79 5.58 6.85
N MET A 2 4.57 6.13 8.04
CA MET A 2 5.30 7.32 8.48
C MET A 2 6.73 6.98 8.96
N SER A 3 7.02 5.70 9.24
CA SER A 3 8.29 5.31 9.90
C SER A 3 8.93 4.01 9.40
N GLY A 4 8.39 3.37 8.35
CA GLY A 4 8.95 2.12 7.80
C GLY A 4 8.78 0.89 8.69
N SER A 5 7.91 0.96 9.71
CA SER A 5 7.53 -0.14 10.59
C SER A 5 6.06 -0.48 10.40
N SER A 6 5.79 -1.71 10.00
CA SER A 6 4.43 -2.23 9.79
C SER A 6 3.54 -2.10 11.03
N VAL A 7 4.12 -2.23 12.24
CA VAL A 7 3.40 -2.09 13.51
C VAL A 7 3.06 -0.63 13.80
N ALA A 8 3.98 0.30 13.53
CA ALA A 8 3.75 1.74 13.73
C ALA A 8 2.72 2.29 12.72
N ASP A 9 2.74 1.78 11.49
CA ASP A 9 1.79 2.19 10.45
C ASP A 9 0.37 1.72 10.76
N ALA A 10 0.23 0.48 11.26
CA ALA A 10 -1.06 -0.09 11.65
C ALA A 10 -1.66 0.59 12.91
N SER A 11 -0.82 0.98 13.88
CA SER A 11 -1.28 1.62 15.11
C SER A 11 -1.47 3.14 15.00
N GLY A 12 -0.75 3.80 14.08
CA GLY A 12 -0.87 5.25 13.86
C GLY A 12 -2.00 5.59 12.89
N ILE A 13 -1.73 5.47 11.59
CA ILE A 13 -2.69 5.85 10.53
C ILE A 13 -3.77 4.77 10.36
N GLY A 14 -3.43 3.49 10.60
CA GLY A 14 -4.37 2.38 10.40
C GLY A 14 -5.65 2.48 11.23
N LEU A 15 -5.59 3.01 12.46
CA LEU A 15 -6.81 3.22 13.27
C LEU A 15 -7.75 4.24 12.63
N ILE A 16 -7.20 5.33 12.08
CA ILE A 16 -7.96 6.37 11.37
C ILE A 16 -8.58 5.79 10.09
N GLU A 17 -7.84 4.97 9.34
CA GLU A 17 -8.34 4.29 8.15
C GLU A 17 -9.53 3.38 8.49
N ILE A 18 -9.41 2.57 9.54
CA ILE A 18 -10.47 1.65 9.98
C ILE A 18 -11.72 2.43 10.38
N GLU A 19 -11.57 3.50 11.17
CA GLU A 19 -12.67 4.34 11.63
C GLU A 19 -13.40 5.00 10.45
N MET A 20 -12.65 5.58 9.51
CA MET A 20 -13.19 6.20 8.29
C MET A 20 -13.93 5.18 7.43
N MET A 21 -13.37 3.98 7.23
CA MET A 21 -14.02 2.92 6.47
C MET A 21 -15.31 2.44 7.14
N THR A 22 -15.30 2.23 8.45
CA THR A 22 -16.51 1.82 9.18
C THR A 22 -17.59 2.89 9.14
N SER A 23 -17.22 4.17 9.27
CA SER A 23 -18.14 5.31 9.16
C SER A 23 -18.71 5.45 7.75
N ALA A 24 -17.96 5.06 6.72
CA ALA A 24 -18.41 5.01 5.34
C ALA A 24 -19.30 3.80 5.01
N GLY A 25 -19.57 2.89 5.96
CA GLY A 25 -20.45 1.73 5.80
C GLY A 25 -19.75 0.42 5.40
N TYR A 26 -18.42 0.33 5.55
CA TYR A 26 -17.67 -0.92 5.37
C TYR A 26 -17.74 -1.77 6.65
N ASP A 27 -17.65 -3.09 6.49
CA ASP A 27 -17.63 -4.01 7.64
C ASP A 27 -16.34 -3.84 8.45
N LYS A 28 -16.46 -3.76 9.79
CA LYS A 28 -15.32 -3.55 10.69
C LYS A 28 -14.24 -4.63 10.55
N LYS A 29 -14.61 -5.89 10.31
CA LYS A 29 -13.62 -6.97 10.12
C LYS A 29 -12.90 -6.81 8.79
N PHE A 30 -13.60 -6.38 7.74
CA PHE A 30 -12.98 -6.09 6.45
C PHE A 30 -12.02 -4.90 6.54
N SER A 31 -12.43 -3.79 7.17
CA SER A 31 -11.59 -2.60 7.38
C SER A 31 -10.33 -2.94 8.17
N ALA A 32 -10.45 -3.71 9.26
CA ALA A 32 -9.29 -4.15 10.02
C ALA A 32 -8.37 -5.09 9.22
N ALA A 33 -8.94 -6.02 8.44
CA ALA A 33 -8.18 -6.96 7.64
C ALA A 33 -7.40 -6.28 6.51
N VAL A 34 -8.00 -5.33 5.80
CA VAL A 34 -7.32 -4.60 4.71
C VAL A 34 -6.21 -3.71 5.24
N THR A 35 -6.43 -2.99 6.34
CA THR A 35 -5.39 -2.17 6.98
C THR A 35 -4.25 -3.02 7.53
N ALA A 36 -4.54 -4.17 8.14
CA ALA A 36 -3.49 -5.08 8.61
C ALA A 36 -2.68 -5.66 7.45
N ALA A 37 -3.34 -6.05 6.35
CA ALA A 37 -2.66 -6.58 5.17
C ALA A 37 -1.78 -5.53 4.48
N SER A 38 -2.25 -4.28 4.35
CA SER A 38 -1.48 -3.22 3.65
C SER A 38 -0.22 -2.85 4.42
N ALA A 39 -0.27 -2.88 5.75
CA ALA A 39 0.88 -2.64 6.61
C ALA A 39 2.03 -3.64 6.39
N THR A 40 1.74 -4.86 5.92
CA THR A 40 2.76 -5.89 5.65
C THR A 40 3.54 -5.66 4.35
N ILE A 41 3.07 -4.79 3.46
CA ILE A 41 3.76 -4.47 2.20
C ILE A 41 4.94 -3.51 2.45
N GLY A 42 4.85 -2.67 3.49
CA GLY A 42 5.86 -1.64 3.82
C GLY A 42 7.30 -2.16 3.93
N PRO A 43 7.56 -3.29 4.61
CA PRO A 43 8.89 -3.89 4.69
C PRO A 43 9.53 -4.30 3.35
N VAL A 44 8.74 -4.47 2.28
CA VAL A 44 9.24 -5.01 1.00
C VAL A 44 9.57 -3.91 0.00
N ILE A 45 8.93 -2.74 0.08
CA ILE A 45 9.20 -1.62 -0.82
C ILE A 45 10.41 -0.82 -0.32
N PRO A 46 11.48 -0.64 -1.11
CA PRO A 46 12.66 0.12 -0.70
C PRO A 46 12.40 1.63 -0.62
N PRO A 47 13.10 2.37 0.27
CA PRO A 47 14.08 1.92 1.27
C PRO A 47 13.42 1.36 2.54
N SER A 48 13.77 0.13 2.95
CA SER A 48 13.25 -0.49 4.18
C SER A 48 14.38 -1.05 5.06
N ILE A 49 14.26 -0.86 6.38
CA ILE A 49 15.25 -1.34 7.37
C ILE A 49 15.51 -2.86 7.24
N PRO A 50 14.48 -3.73 7.05
CA PRO A 50 14.71 -5.17 6.91
C PRO A 50 15.54 -5.54 5.68
N LEU A 51 15.35 -4.89 4.53
CA LEU A 51 16.17 -5.13 3.34
C LEU A 51 17.63 -4.73 3.57
N VAL A 52 17.86 -3.61 4.27
CA VAL A 52 19.23 -3.15 4.58
C VAL A 52 19.94 -4.12 5.53
N VAL A 53 19.24 -4.60 6.57
CA VAL A 53 19.78 -5.60 7.51
C VAL A 53 20.09 -6.91 6.78
N TYR A 54 19.20 -7.37 5.89
CA TYR A 54 19.47 -8.56 5.07
C TYR A 54 20.68 -8.35 4.16
N GLY A 55 20.79 -7.20 3.49
CA GLY A 55 21.92 -6.88 2.62
C GLY A 55 23.25 -6.89 3.37
N ALA A 56 23.27 -6.37 4.60
CA ALA A 56 24.43 -6.39 5.48
C ALA A 56 24.81 -7.82 5.93
N MET A 57 23.83 -8.65 6.31
CA MET A 57 24.08 -10.03 6.74
C MET A 57 24.53 -10.94 5.60
N ALA A 58 23.90 -10.82 4.43
CA ALA A 58 24.20 -11.64 3.26
C ALA A 58 25.35 -11.10 2.40
N SER A 59 25.99 -9.99 2.80
CA SER A 59 27.06 -9.30 2.04
C SER A 59 26.70 -9.03 0.57
N VAL A 60 25.41 -8.82 0.30
CA VAL A 60 24.90 -8.51 -1.04
C VAL A 60 24.66 -7.02 -1.16
N SER A 61 24.81 -6.49 -2.38
CA SER A 61 24.59 -5.07 -2.64
C SER A 61 23.15 -4.67 -2.31
N VAL A 62 23.00 -3.76 -1.35
CA VAL A 62 21.70 -3.18 -0.95
C VAL A 62 21.00 -2.54 -2.16
N GLY A 63 21.74 -1.90 -3.07
CA GLY A 63 21.19 -1.32 -4.30
C GLY A 63 20.58 -2.36 -5.25
N ARG A 64 21.20 -3.54 -5.39
CA ARG A 64 20.60 -4.65 -6.16
C ARG A 64 19.38 -5.23 -5.46
N LEU A 65 19.41 -5.29 -4.13
CA LEU A 65 18.28 -5.73 -3.32
C LEU A 65 17.09 -4.77 -3.47
N PHE A 66 17.34 -3.47 -3.55
CA PHE A 66 16.31 -2.45 -3.76
C PHE A 66 15.66 -2.57 -5.14
N LEU A 67 16.47 -2.66 -6.20
CA LEU A 67 15.97 -2.94 -7.56
C LEU A 67 15.19 -4.26 -7.62
N GLY A 68 15.66 -5.30 -6.93
CA GLY A 68 14.99 -6.60 -6.84
C GLY A 68 13.69 -6.57 -6.02
N GLY A 69 13.59 -5.71 -5.01
CA GLY A 69 12.41 -5.55 -4.14
C GLY A 69 11.29 -4.70 -4.77
N PHE A 70 11.62 -3.87 -5.76
CA PHE A 70 10.63 -3.04 -6.45
C PHE A 70 9.57 -3.87 -7.18
N VAL A 71 10.00 -4.86 -7.97
CA VAL A 71 9.11 -5.76 -8.73
C VAL A 71 8.11 -6.51 -7.83
N PRO A 72 8.53 -7.24 -6.78
CA PRO A 72 7.60 -7.92 -5.88
C PRO A 72 6.74 -6.93 -5.09
N GLY A 73 7.25 -5.75 -4.73
CA GLY A 73 6.47 -4.70 -4.07
C GLY A 73 5.28 -4.24 -4.92
N VAL A 74 5.53 -3.94 -6.21
CA VAL A 74 4.47 -3.57 -7.17
C VAL A 74 3.47 -4.72 -7.36
N LEU A 75 3.95 -5.95 -7.50
CA LEU A 75 3.08 -7.12 -7.66
C LEU A 75 2.15 -7.33 -6.46
N MET A 76 2.66 -7.17 -5.23
CA MET A 76 1.83 -7.25 -4.02
C MET A 76 0.81 -6.12 -3.95
N GLY A 77 1.21 -4.89 -4.30
CA GLY A 77 0.30 -3.75 -4.37
C GLY A 77 -0.84 -3.97 -5.36
N LEU A 78 -0.53 -4.44 -6.57
CA LEU A 78 -1.52 -4.77 -7.59
C LEU A 78 -2.42 -5.94 -7.15
N GLY A 79 -1.85 -7.00 -6.58
CA GLY A 79 -2.61 -8.14 -6.06
C GLY A 79 -3.59 -7.72 -4.97
N MET A 80 -3.17 -6.81 -4.09
CA MET A 80 -4.01 -6.28 -3.03
C MET A 80 -5.13 -5.38 -3.58
N MET A 81 -4.84 -4.51 -4.56
CA MET A 81 -5.88 -3.74 -5.27
C MET A 81 -6.94 -4.64 -5.87
N LEU A 82 -6.54 -5.72 -6.54
CA LEU A 82 -7.46 -6.69 -7.14
C LEU A 82 -8.29 -7.40 -6.06
N ALA A 83 -7.68 -7.88 -4.98
CA ALA A 83 -8.37 -8.55 -3.89
C ALA A 83 -9.44 -7.65 -3.23
N VAL A 84 -9.10 -6.39 -2.98
CA VAL A 84 -10.04 -5.39 -2.43
C VAL A 84 -11.16 -5.10 -3.43
N TYR A 85 -10.85 -4.97 -4.72
CA TYR A 85 -11.85 -4.73 -5.77
C TYR A 85 -12.87 -5.86 -5.85
N PHE A 86 -12.41 -7.11 -5.96
CA PHE A 86 -13.31 -8.28 -6.00
C PHE A 86 -14.16 -8.38 -4.74
N THR A 87 -13.56 -8.20 -3.56
CA THR A 87 -14.29 -8.25 -2.29
C THR A 87 -15.33 -7.14 -2.19
N SER A 88 -15.02 -5.94 -2.67
CA SER A 88 -15.94 -4.79 -2.63
C SER A 88 -17.11 -4.93 -3.59
N VAL A 89 -16.87 -5.54 -4.77
CA VAL A 89 -17.94 -5.86 -5.72
C VAL A 89 -18.82 -6.98 -5.17
N ALA A 90 -18.23 -8.05 -4.61
CA ALA A 90 -18.97 -9.17 -4.05
C ALA A 90 -19.83 -8.80 -2.83
N ARG A 91 -19.34 -7.89 -1.97
CA ARG A 91 -20.04 -7.44 -0.76
C ARG A 91 -20.88 -6.17 -0.95
N GLN A 92 -20.94 -5.65 -2.18
CA GLN A 92 -21.65 -4.41 -2.54
C GLN A 92 -21.35 -3.24 -1.58
N TYR A 93 -20.07 -3.03 -1.25
CA TYR A 93 -19.68 -1.91 -0.40
C TYR A 93 -20.03 -0.56 -1.06
N PRO A 94 -20.36 0.47 -0.25
CA PRO A 94 -20.72 1.78 -0.75
C PRO A 94 -19.61 2.37 -1.63
N ARG A 95 -19.96 2.65 -2.88
CA ARG A 95 -19.05 3.27 -3.86
C ARG A 95 -19.13 4.78 -3.68
N SER A 96 -17.98 5.41 -3.42
CA SER A 96 -17.83 6.87 -3.55
C SER A 96 -18.28 7.30 -4.96
N GLN A 97 -18.99 8.43 -5.07
CA GLN A 97 -19.55 8.95 -6.32
C GLN A 97 -18.50 9.48 -7.32
N LEU A 98 -17.22 9.14 -7.14
CA LEU A 98 -16.16 9.45 -8.09
C LEU A 98 -16.38 8.66 -9.40
N LYS A 99 -17.15 9.25 -10.32
CA LYS A 99 -17.18 8.84 -11.73
C LYS A 99 -15.83 9.18 -12.35
N LEU A 100 -14.85 8.30 -12.20
CA LEU A 100 -13.56 8.44 -12.86
C LEU A 100 -13.75 8.29 -14.38
N ARG A 101 -13.71 9.42 -15.08
CA ARG A 101 -13.65 9.46 -16.55
C ARG A 101 -12.26 8.96 -16.97
N GLY A 102 -12.12 8.23 -18.07
CA GLY A 102 -10.83 7.59 -18.45
C GLY A 102 -9.60 8.53 -18.49
N ARG A 103 -9.79 9.84 -18.73
CA ARG A 103 -8.73 10.86 -18.60
C ARG A 103 -8.30 11.14 -17.16
N GLU A 104 -9.24 11.13 -16.21
CA GLU A 104 -8.98 11.33 -14.78
C GLU A 104 -8.18 10.16 -14.22
N LEU A 105 -8.49 8.93 -14.66
CA LEU A 105 -7.74 7.74 -14.24
C LEU A 105 -6.28 7.79 -14.68
N PHE A 106 -6.02 8.17 -15.94
CA PHE A 106 -4.66 8.32 -16.45
C PHE A 106 -3.91 9.45 -15.73
N ARG A 107 -4.62 10.54 -15.39
CA ARG A 107 -4.06 11.65 -14.63
C ARG A 107 -3.68 11.22 -13.21
N CYS A 108 -4.54 10.48 -12.50
CA CYS A 108 -4.21 9.95 -11.17
C CYS A 108 -3.03 8.98 -11.18
N ILE A 109 -2.89 8.15 -12.21
CA ILE A 109 -1.74 7.25 -12.36
C ILE A 109 -0.46 8.07 -12.55
N ILE A 110 -0.48 9.07 -13.44
CA ILE A 110 0.67 9.96 -13.68
C ILE A 110 1.00 10.78 -12.43
N ASP A 111 0.01 11.38 -11.78
CA ASP A 111 0.21 12.19 -10.57
C ASP A 111 0.72 11.33 -9.41
N GLY A 112 0.25 10.07 -9.30
CA GLY A 112 0.76 9.11 -8.32
C GLY A 112 2.22 8.71 -8.57
N ILE A 113 2.59 8.48 -9.83
CA ILE A 113 3.98 8.20 -10.22
C ILE A 113 4.87 9.42 -10.01
N ALA A 114 4.40 10.62 -10.36
CA ALA A 114 5.13 11.88 -10.16
C ALA A 114 5.31 12.21 -8.67
N GLY A 115 4.28 11.99 -7.85
CA GLY A 115 4.33 12.13 -6.40
C GLY A 115 5.31 11.16 -5.75
N ALA A 116 5.34 9.90 -6.18
CA ALA A 116 6.33 8.92 -5.75
C ALA A 116 7.77 9.33 -6.15
N GLY A 117 7.94 9.96 -7.31
CA GLY A 117 9.22 10.52 -7.76
C GLY A 117 9.69 11.72 -6.93
N SER A 118 8.78 12.56 -6.44
CA SER A 118 9.12 13.72 -5.60
C SER A 118 9.56 13.36 -4.17
N LEU A 119 9.32 12.13 -3.72
CA LEU A 119 9.81 11.59 -2.44
C LEU A 119 11.26 11.07 -2.52
N LEU A 120 11.85 11.03 -3.71
CA LEU A 120 13.21 10.55 -3.99
C LEU A 120 14.22 11.69 -4.23
N ILE A 121 13.80 12.96 -4.11
CA ILE A 121 14.63 14.17 -4.21
C ILE A 121 14.56 14.89 -2.86
#